data_AF-A0A1W1DXK7-F1
#
_entry.id   AF-A0A1W1DXK7-F1
#
_cell.length_a   1.000
_cell.length_b   1.000
_cell.length_c   1.000
_cell.angle_alpha   90.00
_cell.angle_beta   90.00
_cell.angle_gamma   90.00
#
_symmetry.space_group_name_H-M   'P 1'
#
loop_
_entity.id
_entity.type
_entity.pdbx_description
1 polymer ?
#
loop_
_entity_poly.entity_id
_entity_poly.type
_entity_poly.pdbx_seq_one_letter_code
_entity_poly.pdbx_strand_id
1 'polypeptide(L)'
;MVILAILMIITMTLSDVLNNVVTVLIAAPIAVGLAQQLGVNPDSFLMAVAVGASCAFLTPIGHQNNSLILGPGGYKFGDYWRLGLPLEIIVVLTGVPAILFFWPL
;
A
#
# COMPACT_ATOMS: atom_id res chain seq x y z
N MET A 1 -5.98 -13.69 6.69
CA MET A 1 -5.48 -12.49 7.41
C MET A 1 -3.99 -12.24 7.16
N VAL A 2 -3.08 -13.15 7.51
CA VAL A 2 -1.62 -12.94 7.38
C VAL A 2 -1.19 -12.64 5.93
N ILE A 3 -1.66 -13.43 4.96
CA ILE A 3 -1.31 -13.23 3.54
C ILE A 3 -1.80 -11.87 3.02
N LEU A 4 -3.00 -11.44 3.45
CA LEU A 4 -3.57 -10.14 3.07
C LEU A 4 -2.74 -8.98 3.63
N ALA A 5 -2.29 -9.09 4.89
CA ALA A 5 -1.39 -8.11 5.48
C ALA A 5 -0.03 -8.06 4.78
N ILE A 6 0.56 -9.22 4.45
CA ILE A 6 1.83 -9.30 3.71
C ILE A 6 1.67 -8.67 2.32
N LEU A 7 0.59 -8.98 1.60
CA LEU A 7 0.31 -8.41 0.29
C LEU A 7 0.19 -6.88 0.36
N MET A 8 -0.53 -6.38 1.37
CA MET A 8 -0.68 -4.95 1.60
C MET A 8 0.67 -4.28 1.86
N ILE A 9 1.50 -4.84 2.75
CA ILE A 9 2.86 -4.32 3.04
C ILE A 9 3.72 -4.31 1.78
N ILE A 10 3.74 -5.41 1.01
CA ILE A 10 4.51 -5.47 -0.24
C ILE A 10 4.04 -4.39 -1.22
N THR A 11 2.73 -4.18 -1.31
CA THR A 11 2.15 -3.17 -2.20
C THR A 11 2.51 -1.76 -1.77
N MET A 12 2.50 -1.46 -0.47
CA MET A 12 2.93 -0.16 0.09
C MET A 12 4.40 0.11 -0.24
N THR A 13 5.28 -0.83 0.09
CA THR A 13 6.72 -0.72 -0.20
C THR A 13 7.01 -0.57 -1.68
N LEU A 14 6.24 -1.26 -2.55
CA LEU A 14 6.40 -1.12 -4.00
C LEU A 14 5.95 0.27 -4.46
N SER A 15 4.88 0.80 -3.88
CA SER A 15 4.39 2.16 -4.13
C SER A 15 5.29 3.27 -3.60
N ASP A 16 6.21 2.97 -2.69
CA ASP A 16 7.22 3.94 -2.29
C ASP A 16 8.31 4.12 -3.35
N VAL A 17 8.49 3.18 -4.27
CA VAL A 17 9.51 3.24 -5.31
C VAL A 17 8.90 3.56 -6.67
N LEU A 18 7.69 3.05 -6.91
CA LEU A 18 6.92 3.25 -8.13
C LEU A 18 5.78 4.25 -7.89
N ASN A 19 5.13 4.74 -8.94
CA ASN A 19 3.88 5.47 -8.74
C ASN A 19 2.71 4.51 -8.45
N ASN A 20 1.67 5.00 -7.77
CA ASN A 20 0.50 4.22 -7.37
C ASN A 20 -0.13 3.42 -8.52
N VAL A 21 -0.21 4.00 -9.73
CA VAL A 21 -0.84 3.37 -10.90
C VAL A 21 -0.05 2.14 -11.36
N VAL A 22 1.27 2.25 -11.44
CA VAL A 22 2.16 1.14 -11.83
C VAL A 22 2.09 0.04 -10.77
N THR A 23 2.10 0.41 -9.49
CA THR A 23 1.99 -0.54 -8.38
C THR A 23 0.70 -1.36 -8.46
N VAL A 24 -0.46 -0.72 -8.64
CA VAL A 24 -1.75 -1.41 -8.78
C VAL A 24 -1.75 -2.34 -9.99
N LEU A 25 -1.24 -1.88 -11.14
CA LEU A 25 -1.21 -2.66 -12.38
C LEU A 25 -0.41 -3.97 -12.22
N ILE A 26 0.67 -3.95 -11.43
CA ILE A 26 1.50 -5.12 -11.15
C ILE A 26 0.87 -6.00 -10.06
N ALA A 27 0.40 -5.41 -8.96
CA ALA A 27 -0.05 -6.15 -7.79
C ALA A 27 -1.44 -6.76 -7.94
N ALA A 28 -2.35 -6.12 -8.68
CA ALA A 28 -3.72 -6.60 -8.87
C ALA A 28 -3.82 -8.02 -9.47
N PRO A 29 -3.13 -8.39 -10.57
CA PRO A 29 -3.18 -9.75 -11.09
C PRO A 29 -2.59 -10.79 -10.11
N ILE A 30 -1.58 -10.41 -9.33
CA ILE A 30 -0.99 -11.27 -8.29
C ILE A 30 -2.00 -11.50 -7.17
N ALA A 31 -2.70 -10.45 -6.73
CA ALA A 31 -3.73 -10.48 -5.71
C ALA A 31 -4.90 -11.40 -6.09
N VAL A 32 -5.39 -11.29 -7.33
CA VAL A 32 -6.44 -12.17 -7.85
C VAL A 32 -5.97 -13.63 -7.93
N GLY A 33 -4.75 -13.87 -8.41
CA GLY A 33 -4.17 -15.21 -8.46
C GLY A 33 -4.02 -15.85 -7.08
N LEU A 34 -3.60 -15.08 -6.07
CA LEU A 34 -3.51 -15.54 -4.68
C LEU A 34 -4.89 -15.88 -4.11
N ALA A 35 -5.89 -15.01 -4.33
CA ALA A 35 -7.25 -15.25 -3.85
C ALA A 35 -7.85 -16.53 -4.46
N GLN A 36 -7.65 -16.74 -5.76
CA GLN A 36 -8.09 -17.95 -6.46
C GLN A 36 -7.40 -19.21 -5.93
N GLN A 37 -6.08 -19.17 -5.72
CA GLN A 37 -5.33 -20.31 -5.17
C GLN A 37 -5.76 -20.66 -3.74
N LEU A 38 -6.14 -19.65 -2.94
CA LEU A 38 -6.60 -19.82 -1.57
C LEU A 38 -8.10 -20.14 -1.47
N GLY A 39 -8.85 -20.06 -2.57
CA GLY A 39 -10.30 -20.28 -2.59
C GLY A 39 -11.09 -19.24 -1.80
N VAL A 40 -10.60 -18.02 -1.71
CA VAL A 40 -11.17 -16.90 -0.93
C VAL A 40 -11.63 -15.76 -1.83
N ASN A 41 -12.41 -14.83 -1.27
CA ASN A 41 -12.95 -13.67 -1.97
C ASN A 41 -11.85 -12.76 -2.55
N PRO A 42 -11.77 -12.61 -3.89
CA PRO A 42 -10.80 -11.75 -4.56
C PRO A 42 -10.89 -10.28 -4.18
N ASP A 43 -12.08 -9.78 -3.83
CA ASP A 43 -12.29 -8.37 -3.50
C ASP A 43 -11.45 -7.96 -2.29
N SER A 44 -11.30 -8.83 -1.30
CA SER A 44 -10.47 -8.60 -0.11
C SER A 44 -9.01 -8.32 -0.49
N PHE A 45 -8.48 -9.07 -1.47
CA PHE A 45 -7.11 -8.97 -1.93
C PHE A 45 -6.92 -7.75 -2.85
N LEU A 46 -7.90 -7.47 -3.71
CA LEU A 46 -7.91 -6.27 -4.54
C LEU A 46 -7.99 -4.99 -3.69
N MET A 47 -8.77 -4.98 -2.62
CA MET A 47 -8.84 -3.87 -1.68
C MET A 47 -7.53 -3.69 -0.92
N ALA A 48 -6.86 -4.78 -0.53
CA ALA A 48 -5.53 -4.71 0.07
C ALA A 48 -4.51 -4.05 -0.87
N VAL A 49 -4.56 -4.36 -2.17
CA VAL A 49 -3.74 -3.71 -3.19
C VAL A 49 -4.12 -2.24 -3.37
N ALA A 50 -5.41 -1.92 -3.47
CA ALA A 50 -5.87 -0.55 -3.69
C ALA A 50 -5.48 0.38 -2.52
N VAL A 51 -5.67 -0.09 -1.28
CA VAL A 51 -5.26 0.65 -0.08
C VAL A 51 -3.74 0.73 0.00
N GLY A 52 -3.03 -0.38 -0.17
CA GLY A 52 -1.58 -0.42 -0.06
C GLY A 52 -0.89 0.48 -1.10
N ALA A 53 -1.32 0.43 -2.35
CA ALA A 53 -0.79 1.28 -3.42
C ALA A 53 -1.14 2.76 -3.25
N SER A 54 -2.08 3.11 -2.39
CA SER A 54 -2.40 4.52 -2.09
C SER A 54 -1.52 5.09 -0.98
N CYS A 55 -0.74 4.24 -0.30
CA CYS A 55 0.01 4.59 0.89
C CYS A 55 1.52 4.63 0.61
N ALA A 56 1.93 5.56 -0.26
CA ALA A 56 3.34 5.83 -0.56
C ALA A 56 3.89 6.93 0.35
N PHE A 57 4.37 6.56 1.54
CA PHE A 57 4.76 7.52 2.58
C PHE A 57 6.26 7.51 2.90
N LEU A 58 6.99 6.46 2.53
CA LEU A 58 8.39 6.31 2.92
C LEU A 58 9.35 7.12 2.05
N THR A 59 8.95 7.46 0.82
CA THR A 59 9.75 8.27 -0.08
C THR A 59 8.97 9.42 -0.72
N PRO A 60 9.65 10.49 -1.14
CA PRO A 60 9.04 11.54 -1.94
C PRO A 60 8.69 11.11 -3.36
N ILE A 61 9.27 10.01 -3.87
CA ILE A 61 9.14 9.59 -5.28
C ILE A 61 7.81 8.86 -5.51
N GLY A 62 7.34 8.12 -4.51
CA GLY A 62 6.16 7.26 -4.65
C GLY A 62 4.87 8.00 -5.03
N HIS A 63 4.76 9.29 -4.68
CA HIS A 63 3.63 10.12 -5.09
C HIS A 63 4.06 11.50 -5.60
N GLN A 64 3.47 11.96 -6.70
CA GLN A 64 3.82 13.23 -7.33
C GLN A 64 3.68 14.44 -6.39
N ASN A 65 2.65 14.44 -5.55
CA ASN A 65 2.46 15.48 -4.52
C ASN A 65 3.62 15.53 -3.51
N ASN A 66 4.16 14.38 -3.10
CA ASN A 66 5.27 14.33 -2.14
C ASN A 66 6.55 14.91 -2.76
N SER A 67 6.81 14.60 -4.04
CA SER A 67 7.93 15.19 -4.79
C SER A 67 7.79 16.70 -4.96
N LEU A 68 6.59 17.20 -5.26
CA LEU A 68 6.33 18.63 -5.49
C LEU A 68 6.62 19.49 -4.26
N ILE A 69 6.34 18.99 -3.06
CA ILE A 69 6.52 19.77 -1.83
C ILE A 69 7.93 19.68 -1.24
N LEU A 70 8.80 18.80 -1.76
CA LEU A 70 10.12 18.54 -1.18
C LEU A 70 10.95 19.83 -1.06
N GLY A 71 11.02 20.61 -2.15
CA GLY A 71 11.73 21.89 -2.17
C GLY A 71 10.98 23.01 -1.44
N PRO A 72 9.78 23.40 -1.88
CA PRO A 72 9.03 24.52 -1.30
C PRO A 72 8.63 24.31 0.18
N GLY A 73 8.42 23.07 0.60
CA GLY A 73 8.08 22.72 1.99
C GLY A 73 9.28 22.55 2.91
N GLY A 74 10.52 22.67 2.40
CA GLY A 74 11.74 22.51 3.20
C GLY A 74 11.98 21.08 3.70
N TYR A 75 11.33 20.08 3.12
CA TYR A 75 11.49 18.67 3.49
C TYR A 75 12.76 18.08 2.89
N LYS A 76 13.40 17.17 3.64
CA LYS A 76 14.49 16.34 3.14
C LYS A 76 13.98 14.93 2.86
N PHE A 77 14.68 14.20 1.99
CA PHE A 77 14.33 12.81 1.67
C PHE A 77 14.19 11.93 2.93
N GLY A 78 15.08 12.11 3.91
CA GLY A 78 15.06 11.35 5.17
C GLY A 78 13.90 11.70 6.12
N ASP A 79 13.17 12.79 5.90
CA ASP A 79 12.02 13.16 6.74
C ASP A 79 10.80 12.28 6.42
N TYR A 80 10.69 11.82 5.17
CA TYR A 80 9.61 10.94 4.72
C TYR A 80 9.63 9.59 5.43
N TRP A 81 10.76 8.89 5.47
CA TRP A 81 10.84 7.60 6.15
C TRP A 81 10.50 7.69 7.64
N ARG A 82 10.93 8.77 8.33
CA ARG A 82 10.71 8.94 9.78
C ARG A 82 9.23 9.09 10.14
N LEU A 83 8.44 9.75 9.29
CA LEU A 83 7.00 9.94 9.50
C LEU A 83 6.17 8.86 8.81
N GLY A 84 6.61 8.40 7.65
CA GLY A 84 5.95 7.41 6.83
C GLY A 84 5.89 6.04 7.50
N LEU A 85 6.99 5.54 8.08
CA LEU A 85 7.01 4.20 8.67
C LEU A 85 5.97 4.03 9.81
N PRO A 86 5.85 4.98 10.77
CA PRO A 86 4.75 4.93 11.74
C PRO A 86 3.35 4.95 11.10
N LEU A 87 3.16 5.76 10.05
CA LEU A 87 1.87 5.84 9.33
C LEU A 87 1.53 4.54 8.63
N GLU A 88 2.51 3.90 7.98
CA GLU A 88 2.29 2.61 7.34
C GLU A 88 1.86 1.53 8.33
N ILE A 89 2.49 1.49 9.51
CA ILE A 89 2.11 0.57 10.58
C ILE A 89 0.64 0.81 10.98
N ILE A 90 0.23 2.06 11.15
CA ILE A 90 -1.17 2.41 11.47
C ILE A 90 -2.10 1.94 10.36
N VAL A 91 -1.73 2.14 9.10
CA VAL A 91 -2.54 1.73 7.95
C VAL A 91 -2.67 0.21 7.88
N VAL A 92 -1.61 -0.56 8.13
CA VAL A 92 -1.71 -2.03 8.19
C VAL A 92 -2.59 -2.48 9.36
N LEU A 93 -2.41 -1.89 10.55
CA LEU A 93 -3.16 -2.25 11.75
C LEU A 93 -4.65 -1.92 11.65
N THR A 94 -5.03 -0.89 10.91
CA THR A 94 -6.42 -0.45 10.76
C THR A 94 -7.06 -0.97 9.47
N GLY A 95 -6.31 -0.97 8.37
CA GLY A 95 -6.75 -1.38 7.04
C GLY A 95 -7.01 -2.87 6.93
N VAL A 96 -6.14 -3.74 7.45
CA VAL A 96 -6.35 -5.19 7.36
C VAL A 96 -7.63 -5.63 8.09
N PRO A 97 -7.91 -5.20 9.35
CA PRO A 97 -9.19 -5.48 9.99
C PRO A 97 -10.39 -4.89 9.27
N ALA A 98 -10.29 -3.64 8.78
CA ALA A 98 -11.39 -2.99 8.06
C ALA A 98 -11.72 -3.75 6.77
N ILE A 99 -10.70 -4.14 5.98
CA ILE A 99 -10.89 -4.92 4.76
C ILE A 99 -11.59 -6.23 5.09
N LEU A 100 -11.17 -6.96 6.13
CA LEU A 100 -11.82 -8.22 6.51
C LEU A 100 -13.24 -8.05 7.04
N PHE A 101 -13.56 -6.89 7.61
CA PHE A 101 -14.90 -6.58 8.09
C PHE A 101 -15.87 -6.30 6.94
N PHE A 102 -15.44 -5.54 5.92
CA PHE A 102 -16.28 -5.16 4.78
C PHE A 102 -16.24 -6.18 3.63
N TRP A 103 -15.10 -6.82 3.41
CA TRP A 103 -14.86 -7.88 2.43
C TRP A 103 -14.28 -9.10 3.16
N PRO A 104 -15.15 -9.92 3.78
CA PRO A 104 -14.72 -11.17 4.37
C PRO A 104 -14.18 -12.13 3.29
N LEU A 105 -13.19 -12.93 3.72
CA LEU A 105 -12.51 -13.94 2.90
C LEU A 105 -13.47 -15.04 2.40
#